data_AF-A0A9W9CQL1-F1
#
_entry.id   AF-A0A9W9CQL1-F1
#
_cell.length_a   1.000
_cell.length_b   1.000
_cell.length_c   1.000
_cell.angle_alpha   90.00
_cell.angle_beta   90.00
_cell.angle_gamma   90.00
#
_symmetry.space_group_name_H-M   'P 1'
#
loop_
_entity.id
_entity.type
_entity.pdbx_description
1 polymer ?
#
loop_
_entity_poly.entity_id
_entity_poly.type
_entity_poly.pdbx_seq_one_letter_code
_entity_poly.pdbx_strand_id
1 'polypeptide(L)'
;MILRPARVFKVARMLSTFVGQSGREYKLHKVLQRHPKKPEVSVCLALCNYKPFVLKPVSQSIFDHLQEFRTEFGSHPRLRNHIDQNEKDSIVFYEYFKTDLLSLCLYVITGVQSFNLNFDEIDTEPEVAVLFKLLATFGPLPDDALVTHVKDMKAGQLLTDFWQVIWEREVRGSFVEWEEDVFPNLDDGAKRLILRMTKLDPARRAPMSDIGTDAHWGVDEGS
;
A
#
# COMPACT_ATOMS: atom_id res chain seq x y z
N MET A 1 -36.33 18.53 -11.45
CA MET A 1 -35.21 18.00 -10.64
C MET A 1 -34.72 16.72 -11.32
N ILE A 2 -33.66 16.83 -12.11
CA ILE A 2 -33.16 15.73 -12.96
C ILE A 2 -32.28 14.83 -12.07
N LEU A 3 -32.81 13.66 -11.71
CA LEU A 3 -32.06 12.62 -11.02
C LEU A 3 -30.99 12.09 -12.00
N ARG A 4 -29.72 12.42 -11.73
CA ARG A 4 -28.58 11.77 -12.41
C ARG A 4 -28.54 10.31 -11.94
N PRO A 5 -28.52 9.32 -12.84
CA PRO A 5 -28.40 7.93 -12.43
C PRO A 5 -26.95 7.67 -12.01
N ALA A 6 -26.74 7.38 -10.72
CA ALA A 6 -25.53 6.75 -10.23
C ALA A 6 -25.34 5.43 -10.98
N ARG A 7 -24.24 5.29 -11.73
CA ARG A 7 -23.92 4.06 -12.44
C ARG A 7 -23.52 2.99 -11.42
N VAL A 8 -24.50 2.18 -11.05
CA VAL A 8 -24.31 0.96 -10.28
C VAL A 8 -23.50 -0.02 -11.11
N PHE A 9 -22.29 -0.34 -10.66
CA PHE A 9 -21.44 -1.37 -11.27
C PHE A 9 -21.99 -2.76 -10.94
N LYS A 10 -22.99 -3.22 -11.70
CA LYS A 10 -23.44 -4.62 -11.69
C LYS A 10 -22.55 -5.46 -12.61
N VAL A 11 -22.10 -6.60 -12.08
CA VAL A 11 -21.23 -7.59 -12.71
C VAL A 11 -21.97 -8.27 -13.87
N ALA A 12 -21.90 -7.67 -15.05
CA ALA A 12 -22.19 -8.29 -16.35
C ALA A 12 -21.52 -7.44 -17.44
N ARG A 13 -20.41 -7.95 -18.02
CA ARG A 13 -19.70 -7.43 -19.21
C ARG A 13 -19.48 -5.90 -19.20
N MET A 14 -18.61 -5.41 -18.31
CA MET A 14 -18.26 -3.98 -18.25
C MET A 14 -17.38 -3.54 -19.42
N LEU A 15 -17.99 -3.06 -20.50
CA LEU A 15 -17.36 -2.18 -21.48
C LEU A 15 -17.46 -0.72 -21.04
N SER A 16 -16.96 -0.39 -19.84
CA SER A 16 -16.80 1.01 -19.45
C SER A 16 -15.46 1.52 -19.99
N THR A 17 -15.52 2.43 -20.94
CA THR A 17 -14.36 3.18 -21.45
C THR A 17 -14.31 4.52 -20.74
N PHE A 18 -13.14 4.87 -20.21
CA PHE A 18 -12.86 6.15 -19.59
C PHE A 18 -11.86 6.91 -20.45
N VAL A 19 -12.09 8.21 -20.63
CA VAL A 19 -11.17 9.07 -21.38
C VAL A 19 -10.37 9.87 -20.37
N GLY A 20 -9.05 9.70 -20.39
CA GLY A 20 -8.16 10.54 -19.60
C GLY A 20 -8.02 11.93 -20.20
N GLN A 21 -7.50 12.87 -19.43
CA GLN A 21 -7.20 14.23 -19.85
C GLN A 21 -6.19 14.26 -21.00
N SER A 22 -5.33 13.23 -21.10
CA SER A 22 -4.43 13.06 -22.26
C SER A 22 -5.14 12.68 -23.57
N GLY A 23 -6.46 12.41 -23.53
CA GLY A 23 -7.24 11.86 -24.65
C GLY A 23 -7.12 10.34 -24.81
N ARG A 24 -6.29 9.67 -24.00
CA ARG A 24 -6.20 8.20 -23.99
C ARG A 24 -7.51 7.57 -23.52
N GLU A 25 -7.91 6.50 -24.20
CA GLU A 25 -9.05 5.67 -23.82
C GLU A 25 -8.60 4.46 -23.00
N TYR A 26 -9.18 4.32 -21.81
CA TYR A 26 -8.94 3.24 -20.87
C TYR A 26 -10.16 2.35 -20.78
N LYS A 27 -10.04 1.11 -21.24
CA LYS A 27 -11.11 0.11 -21.18
C LYS A 27 -10.96 -0.69 -19.91
N LEU A 28 -11.98 -0.68 -19.05
CA LEU A 28 -11.96 -1.48 -17.83
C LEU A 28 -11.84 -2.96 -18.18
N HIS A 29 -10.98 -3.67 -17.46
CA HIS A 29 -10.69 -5.09 -17.71
C HIS A 29 -11.07 -5.96 -16.52
N LYS A 30 -10.55 -5.66 -15.33
CA LYS A 30 -10.74 -6.46 -14.11
C LYS A 30 -10.71 -5.57 -12.86
N VAL A 31 -11.44 -5.92 -11.81
CA VAL A 31 -11.27 -5.29 -10.48
C VAL A 31 -10.02 -5.88 -9.82
N LEU A 32 -9.10 -5.02 -9.39
CA LEU A 32 -7.88 -5.44 -8.69
C LEU A 32 -8.09 -5.51 -7.17
N GLN A 33 -8.84 -4.54 -6.64
CA GLN A 33 -9.13 -4.45 -5.21
C GLN A 33 -10.53 -3.85 -5.04
N ARG A 34 -11.44 -4.66 -4.49
CA ARG A 34 -12.82 -4.26 -4.25
C ARG A 34 -12.92 -3.48 -2.95
N HIS A 35 -13.62 -2.35 -2.97
CA HIS A 35 -13.98 -1.69 -1.72
C HIS A 35 -15.24 -2.39 -1.14
N PRO A 36 -15.24 -2.79 0.16
CA PRO A 36 -16.31 -3.61 0.73
C PRO A 36 -17.68 -2.91 0.72
N LYS A 37 -17.70 -1.62 1.10
CA LYS A 37 -18.92 -0.82 1.22
C LYS A 37 -19.28 0.04 0.00
N LYS A 38 -18.31 0.36 -0.86
CA LYS A 38 -18.42 1.37 -1.92
C LYS A 38 -17.81 0.87 -3.23
N PRO A 39 -18.49 -0.04 -3.94
CA PRO A 39 -17.94 -0.65 -5.16
C PRO A 39 -17.45 0.36 -6.21
N GLU A 40 -18.02 1.56 -6.24
CA GLU A 40 -17.68 2.67 -7.12
C GLU A 40 -16.27 3.23 -6.96
N VAL A 41 -15.62 3.03 -5.80
CA VAL A 41 -14.22 3.44 -5.56
C VAL A 41 -13.26 2.25 -5.58
N SER A 42 -13.67 1.11 -6.14
CA SER A 42 -12.79 -0.05 -6.29
C SER A 42 -11.64 0.25 -7.24
N VAL A 43 -10.44 -0.25 -6.91
CA VAL A 43 -9.27 -0.15 -7.78
C VAL A 43 -9.36 -1.20 -8.87
N CYS A 44 -9.13 -0.79 -10.11
CA CYS A 44 -9.33 -1.64 -11.26
C CYS A 44 -8.12 -1.65 -12.19
N LEU A 45 -7.99 -2.73 -12.94
CA LEU A 45 -7.14 -2.86 -14.11
C LEU A 45 -7.90 -2.34 -15.33
N ALA A 46 -7.29 -1.42 -16.05
CA ALA A 46 -7.76 -0.94 -17.33
C ALA A 46 -6.68 -1.16 -18.41
N LEU A 47 -7.12 -1.27 -19.66
CA LEU A 47 -6.25 -1.41 -20.83
C LEU A 47 -6.38 -0.17 -21.71
N CYS A 48 -5.26 0.43 -22.08
CA CYS A 48 -5.17 1.44 -23.14
C CYS A 48 -4.18 0.92 -24.19
N ASN A 49 -4.64 0.73 -25.43
CA ASN A 49 -3.84 0.12 -26.51
C ASN A 49 -3.14 -1.18 -26.08
N TYR A 50 -3.87 -2.07 -25.40
CA TYR A 50 -3.37 -3.33 -24.83
C TYR A 50 -2.32 -3.21 -23.71
N LYS A 51 -1.85 -2.00 -23.37
CA LYS A 51 -0.99 -1.77 -22.21
C LYS A 51 -1.85 -1.68 -20.93
N PRO A 52 -1.46 -2.35 -19.83
CA PRO A 52 -2.21 -2.32 -18.57
C PRO A 52 -1.92 -1.07 -17.74
N PHE A 53 -2.97 -0.57 -17.09
CA PHE A 53 -2.96 0.58 -16.20
C PHE A 53 -3.85 0.32 -14.99
N VAL A 54 -3.52 0.97 -13.86
CA VAL A 54 -4.40 1.01 -12.70
C VAL A 54 -5.33 2.21 -12.83
N LEU A 55 -6.62 1.95 -12.78
CA LEU A 55 -7.68 2.94 -12.66
C LEU A 55 -8.09 3.00 -11.19
N LYS A 56 -7.93 4.15 -10.56
CA LYS A 56 -8.29 4.37 -9.15
C LYS A 56 -9.27 5.54 -9.04
N PRO A 57 -10.58 5.27 -8.88
CA PRO A 57 -11.54 6.30 -8.52
C PRO A 57 -11.30 6.72 -7.06
N VAL A 58 -11.42 8.01 -6.78
CA VAL A 58 -11.21 8.57 -5.44
C VAL A 58 -12.28 9.60 -5.12
N SER A 59 -12.41 10.00 -3.85
CA SER A 59 -13.24 11.16 -3.50
C SER A 59 -12.64 12.44 -4.08
N GLN A 60 -13.47 13.47 -4.26
CA GLN A 60 -13.00 14.78 -4.73
C GLN A 60 -11.88 15.34 -3.85
N SER A 61 -12.01 15.25 -2.52
CA SER A 61 -10.99 15.72 -1.59
C SER A 61 -9.62 15.05 -1.79
N ILE A 62 -9.59 13.74 -2.06
CA ILE A 62 -8.36 13.00 -2.34
C ILE A 62 -7.83 13.36 -3.73
N PHE A 63 -8.72 13.52 -4.71
CA PHE A 63 -8.34 13.95 -6.04
C PHE A 63 -7.61 15.30 -5.99
N ASP A 64 -8.16 16.29 -5.28
CA ASP A 64 -7.56 17.62 -5.12
C ASP A 64 -6.17 17.54 -4.46
N HIS A 65 -6.03 16.75 -3.39
CA HIS A 65 -4.71 16.50 -2.75
C HIS A 65 -3.70 15.85 -3.72
N LEU A 66 -4.14 14.92 -4.57
CA LEU A 66 -3.27 14.30 -5.57
C LEU A 66 -2.84 15.28 -6.67
N GLN A 67 -3.66 16.28 -6.99
CA GLN A 67 -3.31 17.36 -7.92
C GLN A 67 -2.26 18.30 -7.30
N GLU A 68 -2.44 18.68 -6.04
CA GLU A 68 -1.47 19.49 -5.29
C GLU A 68 -0.12 18.76 -5.19
N PHE A 69 -0.14 17.49 -4.78
CA PHE A 69 1.06 16.65 -4.69
C PHE A 69 1.78 16.55 -6.04
N ARG A 70 1.05 16.34 -7.14
CA ARG A 70 1.65 16.29 -8.49
C ARG A 70 2.23 17.64 -8.91
N THR A 71 1.62 18.75 -8.51
CA THR A 71 2.14 20.09 -8.82
C THR A 71 3.49 20.33 -8.15
N GLU A 72 3.65 19.86 -6.91
CA GLU A 72 4.89 19.99 -6.15
C GLU A 72 5.98 18.97 -6.58
N PHE A 73 5.58 17.72 -6.86
CA PHE A 73 6.52 16.61 -7.03
C PHE A 73 6.48 15.91 -8.40
N GLY A 74 5.76 16.46 -9.38
CA GLY A 74 5.41 15.77 -10.63
C GLY A 74 6.59 15.31 -11.49
N SER A 75 7.74 15.96 -11.39
CA SER A 75 8.96 15.61 -12.13
C SER A 75 9.89 14.65 -11.38
N HIS A 76 9.59 14.28 -10.14
CA HIS A 76 10.53 13.54 -9.31
C HIS A 76 10.52 12.03 -9.67
N PRO A 77 11.63 11.45 -10.18
CA PRO A 77 11.64 10.11 -10.76
C PRO A 77 11.42 8.97 -9.75
N ARG A 78 11.56 9.28 -8.45
CA ARG A 78 11.42 8.31 -7.35
C ARG A 78 10.03 8.33 -6.70
N LEU A 79 9.14 9.23 -7.13
CA LEU A 79 7.78 9.33 -6.60
C LEU A 79 6.80 8.88 -7.67
N ARG A 80 5.93 7.93 -7.32
CA ARG A 80 4.91 7.42 -8.25
C ARG A 80 3.75 8.41 -8.33
N ASN A 81 3.75 9.22 -9.36
CA ASN A 81 2.62 10.08 -9.71
C ASN A 81 1.64 9.38 -10.67
N HIS A 82 0.41 9.87 -10.71
CA HIS A 82 -0.55 9.43 -11.73
C HIS A 82 -0.09 9.96 -13.09
N ILE A 83 -0.22 9.12 -14.13
CA ILE A 83 0.21 9.43 -15.50
C ILE A 83 -0.89 10.09 -16.34
N ASP A 84 -2.12 10.10 -15.82
CA ASP A 84 -3.32 10.64 -16.43
C ASP A 84 -4.41 10.79 -15.38
N GLN A 85 -5.47 11.51 -15.72
CA GLN A 85 -6.61 11.74 -14.85
C GLN A 85 -7.90 11.95 -15.64
N ASN A 86 -9.04 11.74 -15.00
CA ASN A 86 -10.34 12.20 -15.47
C ASN A 86 -10.96 13.00 -14.31
N GLU A 87 -10.97 14.32 -14.47
CA GLU A 87 -11.45 15.26 -13.46
C GLU A 87 -12.95 15.14 -13.22
N LYS A 88 -13.73 14.86 -14.27
CA LYS A 88 -15.20 14.77 -14.19
C LYS A 88 -15.65 13.67 -13.24
N ASP A 89 -14.95 12.54 -13.26
CA ASP A 89 -15.29 11.36 -12.47
C ASP A 89 -14.33 11.15 -11.28
N SER A 90 -13.43 12.10 -11.01
CA SER A 90 -12.39 12.02 -9.96
C SER A 90 -11.56 10.73 -10.03
N ILE A 91 -11.08 10.38 -11.23
CA ILE A 91 -10.30 9.15 -11.48
C ILE A 91 -8.86 9.52 -11.79
N VAL A 92 -7.92 8.78 -11.20
CA VAL A 92 -6.49 8.84 -11.54
C VAL A 92 -6.00 7.54 -12.14
N PHE A 93 -5.08 7.63 -13.08
CA PHE A 93 -4.49 6.47 -13.76
C PHE A 93 -3.01 6.34 -13.43
N TYR A 94 -2.56 5.13 -13.13
CA TYR A 94 -1.15 4.82 -12.90
C TYR A 94 -0.67 3.72 -13.84
N GLU A 95 0.63 3.68 -14.10
CA GLU A 95 1.23 2.48 -14.69
C GLU A 95 0.93 1.26 -13.83
N TYR A 96 0.65 0.12 -14.46
CA TYR A 96 0.40 -1.12 -13.75
C TYR A 96 1.72 -1.79 -13.34
N PHE A 97 1.81 -2.13 -12.06
CA PHE A 97 2.85 -3.00 -11.52
C PHE A 97 2.21 -4.31 -11.05
N LYS A 98 2.90 -5.43 -11.29
CA LYS A 98 2.39 -6.76 -10.94
C LYS A 98 2.29 -6.99 -9.43
N THR A 99 3.15 -6.33 -8.66
CA THR A 99 3.25 -6.46 -7.20
C THR A 99 3.60 -5.10 -6.59
N ASP A 100 3.33 -4.92 -5.30
CA ASP A 100 3.77 -3.76 -4.54
C ASP A 100 5.19 -3.95 -3.97
N LEU A 101 5.82 -2.82 -3.62
CA LEU A 101 7.20 -2.79 -3.14
C LEU A 101 7.37 -3.55 -1.83
N LEU A 102 6.37 -3.53 -0.94
CA LEU A 102 6.47 -4.22 0.35
C LEU A 102 6.50 -5.73 0.14
N SER A 103 5.58 -6.29 -0.66
CA SER A 103 5.59 -7.70 -1.01
C SER A 103 6.86 -8.12 -1.75
N LEU A 104 7.37 -7.29 -2.66
CA LEU A 104 8.62 -7.57 -3.37
C LEU A 104 9.83 -7.55 -2.43
N CYS A 105 9.99 -6.49 -1.63
CA CYS A 105 11.11 -6.37 -0.68
C CYS A 105 11.09 -7.52 0.32
N LEU A 106 9.92 -7.86 0.86
CA LEU A 106 9.82 -8.96 1.80
C LEU A 106 10.11 -10.29 1.12
N TYR A 107 9.59 -10.56 -0.07
CA TYR A 107 9.94 -11.78 -0.81
C TYR A 107 11.44 -11.91 -1.06
N VAL A 108 12.10 -10.83 -1.48
CA VAL A 108 13.55 -10.83 -1.72
C VAL A 108 14.32 -11.13 -0.42
N ILE A 109 13.93 -10.50 0.68
CA ILE A 109 14.67 -10.60 1.95
C ILE A 109 14.27 -11.84 2.76
N THR A 110 13.10 -12.44 2.54
CA THR A 110 12.65 -13.60 3.32
C THR A 110 12.66 -14.90 2.51
N GLY A 111 12.79 -14.82 1.18
CA GLY A 111 12.70 -15.96 0.27
C GLY A 111 11.28 -16.50 0.06
N VAL A 112 10.27 -15.95 0.76
CA VAL A 112 8.89 -16.44 0.73
C VAL A 112 7.87 -15.31 0.64
N GLN A 113 6.70 -15.59 0.09
CA GLN A 113 5.65 -14.59 -0.08
C GLN A 113 4.88 -14.34 1.24
N SER A 114 5.50 -13.64 2.20
CA SER A 114 4.96 -13.47 3.57
C SER A 114 3.80 -12.46 3.70
N PHE A 115 3.61 -11.59 2.70
CA PHE A 115 2.61 -10.52 2.67
C PHE A 115 1.72 -10.64 1.43
N ASN A 116 1.00 -11.75 1.31
CA ASN A 116 -0.07 -11.87 0.31
C ASN A 116 -1.42 -11.62 1.00
N LEU A 117 -1.94 -10.40 0.89
CA LEU A 117 -3.29 -10.09 1.37
C LEU A 117 -4.29 -10.44 0.27
N ASN A 118 -5.05 -11.52 0.47
CA ASN A 118 -6.16 -11.82 -0.41
C ASN A 118 -7.37 -10.95 -0.06
N PHE A 119 -7.49 -9.79 -0.71
CA PHE A 119 -8.60 -8.86 -0.46
C PHE A 119 -9.98 -9.41 -0.86
N ASP A 120 -10.04 -10.49 -1.64
CA ASP A 120 -11.32 -11.15 -1.96
C ASP A 120 -11.86 -11.97 -0.77
N GLU A 121 -11.01 -12.31 0.21
CA GLU A 121 -11.36 -13.10 1.40
C GLU A 121 -11.60 -12.25 2.65
N ILE A 122 -11.41 -10.93 2.57
CA ILE A 122 -11.41 -10.04 3.72
C ILE A 122 -12.64 -9.12 3.67
N ASP A 123 -13.52 -9.22 4.67
CA ASP A 123 -14.71 -8.37 4.82
C ASP A 123 -14.42 -7.05 5.55
N THR A 124 -13.28 -6.43 5.24
CA THR A 124 -12.92 -5.11 5.78
C THR A 124 -12.31 -4.23 4.69
N GLU A 125 -12.14 -2.95 5.02
CA GLU A 125 -11.49 -2.00 4.12
C GLU A 125 -10.03 -2.44 3.90
N PRO A 126 -9.56 -2.54 2.65
CA PRO A 126 -8.21 -3.04 2.36
C PRO A 126 -7.09 -2.32 3.11
N GLU A 127 -7.22 -1.00 3.29
CA GLU A 127 -6.30 -0.16 4.05
C GLU A 127 -6.22 -0.61 5.51
N VAL A 128 -7.35 -1.01 6.10
CA VAL A 128 -7.42 -1.56 7.46
C VAL A 128 -6.72 -2.92 7.53
N ALA A 129 -6.94 -3.78 6.54
CA ALA A 129 -6.27 -5.08 6.48
C ALA A 129 -4.75 -4.95 6.35
N VAL A 130 -4.29 -4.01 5.52
CA VAL A 130 -2.86 -3.68 5.38
C VAL A 130 -2.30 -3.15 6.69
N LEU A 131 -2.97 -2.19 7.33
CA LEU A 131 -2.53 -1.63 8.60
C LEU A 131 -2.45 -2.70 9.70
N PHE A 132 -3.46 -3.56 9.81
CA PHE A 132 -3.49 -4.66 10.75
C PHE A 132 -2.30 -5.61 10.54
N LYS A 133 -2.04 -6.02 9.29
CA LYS A 133 -0.93 -6.91 8.95
C LYS A 133 0.42 -6.26 9.28
N LEU A 134 0.59 -4.97 8.96
CA LEU A 134 1.82 -4.23 9.29
C LEU A 134 2.06 -4.14 10.80
N LEU A 135 1.03 -3.85 11.59
CA LEU A 135 1.13 -3.79 13.05
C LEU A 135 1.39 -5.16 13.68
N ALA A 136 0.73 -6.21 13.19
CA ALA A 136 0.96 -7.57 13.67
C ALA A 136 2.40 -8.04 13.38
N THR A 137 2.97 -7.66 12.23
CA THR A 137 4.32 -8.07 11.86
C THR A 137 5.41 -7.21 12.49
N PHE A 138 5.29 -5.87 12.48
CA PHE A 138 6.36 -4.96 12.92
C PHE A 138 6.11 -4.32 14.30
N GLY A 139 5.04 -4.73 14.99
CA GLY A 139 4.79 -4.38 16.38
C GLY A 139 5.88 -4.88 17.34
N PRO A 140 5.79 -4.50 18.62
CA PRO A 140 4.63 -3.88 19.26
C PRO A 140 4.48 -2.38 18.97
N LEU A 141 3.24 -1.88 19.06
CA LEU A 141 2.98 -0.45 19.09
C LEU A 141 3.59 0.11 20.38
N PRO A 142 4.55 1.05 20.31
CA PRO A 142 5.14 1.62 21.52
C PRO A 142 4.11 2.54 22.18
N ASP A 143 3.90 2.38 23.49
CA ASP A 143 2.84 3.04 24.26
C ASP A 143 2.78 4.57 24.06
N ASP A 144 3.94 5.23 23.84
CA ASP A 144 4.03 6.70 23.79
C ASP A 144 4.65 7.28 22.49
N ALA A 145 4.92 6.48 21.46
CA ALA A 145 5.72 6.96 20.32
C ALA A 145 4.92 7.15 19.03
N LEU A 146 4.49 6.06 18.37
CA LEU A 146 3.82 6.22 17.07
C LEU A 146 2.49 6.99 17.21
N VAL A 147 1.74 6.73 18.29
CA VAL A 147 0.47 7.41 18.58
C VAL A 147 0.68 8.92 18.78
N THR A 148 1.77 9.34 19.44
CA THR A 148 2.05 10.77 19.67
C THR A 148 2.43 11.52 18.40
N HIS A 149 2.93 10.81 17.38
CA HIS A 149 3.16 11.38 16.05
C HIS A 149 1.88 11.53 15.22
N VAL A 150 0.81 10.80 15.55
CA VAL A 150 -0.49 10.98 14.90
C VAL A 150 -1.14 12.22 15.49
N LYS A 151 -1.00 13.36 14.80
CA LYS A 151 -1.59 14.66 15.18
C LYS A 151 -3.13 14.73 15.03
N ASP A 152 -3.80 13.59 15.20
CA ASP A 152 -5.25 13.43 15.22
C ASP A 152 -5.61 12.43 16.31
N MET A 153 -6.33 12.91 17.32
CA MET A 153 -6.68 12.12 18.51
C MET A 153 -7.53 10.88 18.17
N LYS A 154 -8.42 10.96 17.17
CA LYS A 154 -9.28 9.83 16.79
C LYS A 154 -8.48 8.76 16.06
N ALA A 155 -7.60 9.17 15.15
CA ALA A 155 -6.70 8.26 14.44
C ALA A 155 -5.69 7.61 15.39
N GLY A 156 -5.19 8.38 16.38
CA GLY A 156 -4.34 7.86 17.45
C GLY A 156 -5.05 6.79 18.29
N GLN A 157 -6.29 7.07 18.74
CA GLN A 157 -7.08 6.09 19.47
C GLN A 157 -7.36 4.83 18.64
N LEU A 158 -7.74 4.99 17.37
CA LEU A 158 -7.98 3.86 16.47
C LEU A 158 -6.74 2.97 16.35
N LEU A 159 -5.55 3.56 16.28
CA LEU A 159 -4.29 2.82 16.22
C LEU A 159 -4.03 2.00 17.50
N THR A 160 -4.30 2.58 18.66
CA THR A 160 -4.22 1.90 19.96
C THR A 160 -5.22 0.75 20.05
N ASP A 161 -6.47 0.98 19.64
CA ASP A 161 -7.51 -0.05 19.63
C ASP A 161 -7.14 -1.22 18.71
N PHE A 162 -6.57 -0.94 17.53
CA PHE A 162 -6.04 -1.98 16.63
C PHE A 162 -4.95 -2.82 17.29
N TRP A 163 -4.00 -2.17 17.98
CA TRP A 163 -2.92 -2.88 18.66
C TRP A 163 -3.45 -3.77 19.79
N GLN A 164 -4.40 -3.28 20.58
CA GLN A 164 -5.05 -4.06 21.63
C GLN A 164 -5.71 -5.32 21.06
N VAL A 165 -6.43 -5.21 19.95
CA VAL A 165 -7.04 -6.38 19.28
C VAL A 165 -6.00 -7.39 18.80
N ILE A 166 -4.87 -6.93 18.25
CA ILE A 166 -3.77 -7.81 17.81
C ILE A 166 -3.18 -8.56 19.00
N TRP A 167 -2.93 -7.84 20.10
CA TRP A 167 -2.39 -8.38 21.33
C TRP A 167 -3.33 -9.43 21.96
N GLU A 168 -4.61 -9.09 22.12
CA GLU A 168 -5.63 -9.98 22.72
C GLU A 168 -5.87 -11.25 21.89
N ARG A 169 -5.73 -11.17 20.57
CA ARG A 169 -5.91 -12.31 19.67
C ARG A 169 -4.70 -13.24 19.59
N GLU A 170 -3.62 -12.94 20.33
CA GLU A 170 -2.34 -13.63 20.24
C GLU A 170 -1.93 -13.88 18.77
N VAL A 171 -2.07 -12.87 17.92
CA VAL A 171 -1.72 -13.02 16.50
C VAL A 171 -0.20 -13.24 16.43
N ARG A 172 0.19 -14.52 16.33
CA ARG A 172 1.59 -14.95 16.25
C ARG A 172 2.23 -14.47 14.95
N GLY A 173 3.55 -14.30 14.97
CA GLY A 173 4.35 -13.98 13.79
C GLY A 173 4.89 -12.55 13.79
N SER A 174 5.28 -12.03 14.95
CA SER A 174 6.13 -10.84 14.99
C SER A 174 7.39 -11.11 14.18
N PHE A 175 7.84 -10.12 13.41
CA PHE A 175 9.05 -10.21 12.61
C PHE A 175 10.28 -10.57 13.44
N VAL A 176 10.28 -10.25 14.74
CA VAL A 176 11.36 -10.60 15.68
C VAL A 176 11.46 -12.11 15.90
N GLU A 177 10.37 -12.84 15.74
CA GLU A 177 10.29 -14.29 15.97
C GLU A 177 10.54 -15.10 14.68
N TRP A 178 10.75 -14.44 13.54
CA TRP A 178 10.95 -15.15 12.27
C TRP A 178 12.34 -15.78 12.23
N GLU A 179 12.39 -17.09 12.00
CA GLU A 179 13.62 -17.89 12.00
C GLU A 179 14.10 -18.17 10.57
N GLU A 180 15.42 -18.26 10.40
CA GLU A 180 16.07 -18.44 9.09
C GLU A 180 15.73 -19.78 8.43
N ASP A 181 15.42 -20.81 9.21
CA ASP A 181 14.99 -22.12 8.71
C ASP A 181 13.65 -22.05 7.94
N VAL A 182 12.76 -21.13 8.33
CA VAL A 182 11.51 -20.82 7.64
C VAL A 182 11.70 -19.74 6.58
N PHE A 183 12.60 -18.79 6.83
CA PHE A 183 12.86 -17.62 5.99
C PHE A 183 14.34 -17.58 5.57
N PRO A 184 14.75 -18.33 4.54
CA PRO A 184 16.16 -18.64 4.26
C PRO A 184 17.03 -17.43 3.91
N ASN A 185 16.43 -16.30 3.51
CA ASN A 185 17.18 -15.07 3.22
C ASN A 185 17.21 -14.09 4.42
N LEU A 186 16.58 -14.45 5.54
CA LEU A 186 16.45 -13.62 6.73
C LEU A 186 17.53 -13.98 7.77
N ASP A 187 18.80 -13.80 7.39
CA ASP A 187 19.91 -13.90 8.34
C ASP A 187 19.82 -12.79 9.42
N ASP A 188 20.63 -12.91 10.47
CA ASP A 188 20.67 -11.93 11.56
C ASP A 188 20.99 -10.50 11.09
N GLY A 189 21.76 -10.35 10.00
CA GLY A 189 22.09 -9.08 9.38
C GLY A 189 20.90 -8.43 8.68
N ALA A 190 20.20 -9.19 7.83
CA ALA A 190 18.99 -8.79 7.12
C ALA A 190 17.89 -8.42 8.12
N LYS A 191 17.70 -9.25 9.15
CA LYS A 191 16.71 -9.04 10.20
C LYS A 191 17.00 -7.76 11.00
N ARG A 192 18.27 -7.56 11.41
CA ARG A 192 18.72 -6.32 12.05
C ARG A 192 18.43 -5.11 11.17
N LEU A 193 18.82 -5.16 9.90
CA LEU A 193 18.67 -4.05 8.96
C LEU A 193 17.19 -3.65 8.78
N ILE A 194 16.31 -4.62 8.50
CA ILE A 194 14.86 -4.37 8.36
C ILE A 194 14.32 -3.74 9.63
N LEU A 195 14.62 -4.31 10.81
CA LEU A 195 14.12 -3.79 12.09
C LEU A 195 14.57 -2.35 12.36
N ARG A 196 15.72 -1.91 11.84
CA ARG A 196 16.18 -0.51 11.94
C ARG A 196 15.38 0.42 11.03
N MET A 197 14.93 -0.05 9.87
CA MET A 197 14.13 0.71 8.90
C MET A 197 12.64 0.76 9.26
N THR A 198 12.10 -0.30 9.85
CA THR A 198 10.67 -0.49 10.07
C THR A 198 10.22 -0.24 11.51
N LYS A 199 11.07 0.36 12.37
CA LYS A 199 10.65 0.77 13.72
C LYS A 199 9.36 1.59 13.65
N LEU A 200 8.34 1.17 14.39
CA LEU A 200 7.06 1.87 14.41
C LEU A 200 7.21 3.29 14.94
N ASP A 201 8.06 3.50 15.95
CA ASP A 201 8.51 4.82 16.37
C ASP A 201 9.42 5.46 15.28
N PRO A 202 8.96 6.50 14.57
CA PRO A 202 9.74 7.16 13.54
C PRO A 202 11.03 7.80 14.09
N ALA A 203 11.03 8.28 15.33
CA ALA A 203 12.21 8.90 15.95
C ALA A 203 13.32 7.89 16.26
N ARG A 204 12.99 6.60 16.31
CA ARG A 204 13.93 5.49 16.54
C ARG A 204 14.34 4.77 15.26
N ARG A 205 13.83 5.18 14.09
CA ARG A 205 14.32 4.65 12.81
C ARG A 205 15.74 5.13 12.58
N ALA A 206 16.59 4.22 12.09
CA ALA A 206 17.93 4.62 11.69
C ALA A 206 17.85 5.58 10.49
N PRO A 207 18.72 6.61 10.44
CA PRO A 207 18.76 7.50 9.29
C PRO A 207 19.23 6.75 8.05
N MET A 208 18.79 7.20 6.88
CA MET A 208 19.13 6.54 5.61
C MET A 208 20.64 6.49 5.33
N SER A 209 21.42 7.43 5.87
CA SER A 209 22.89 7.39 5.82
C SER A 209 23.47 6.13 6.44
N ASP A 210 22.92 5.73 7.59
CA ASP A 210 23.40 4.58 8.35
C ASP A 210 22.84 3.28 7.78
N ILE A 211 21.63 3.33 7.20
CA ILE A 211 21.06 2.20 6.46
C ILE A 211 21.86 1.93 5.20
N GLY A 212 22.24 2.96 4.44
CA GLY A 212 22.99 2.81 3.19
C GLY A 212 24.43 2.36 3.36
N THR A 213 24.96 2.39 4.58
CA THR A 213 26.33 1.96 4.93
C THR A 213 26.35 0.75 5.87
N ASP A 214 25.19 0.11 6.10
CA ASP A 214 25.09 -1.07 6.96
C ASP A 214 25.92 -2.23 6.38
N ALA A 215 26.60 -2.97 7.27
CA ALA A 215 27.43 -4.11 6.92
C ALA A 215 26.68 -5.22 6.18
N HIS A 216 25.34 -5.29 6.28
CA HIS A 216 24.54 -6.22 5.50
C HIS A 216 24.70 -6.01 3.97
N TRP A 217 24.97 -4.78 3.52
CA TRP A 217 25.24 -4.50 2.11
C TRP A 217 26.69 -4.81 1.69
N GLY A 218 27.57 -5.06 2.66
CA GLY A 218 28.93 -5.47 2.42
C GLY A 218 28.93 -6.82 1.72
N VAL A 219 29.19 -6.80 0.41
CA VAL A 219 29.55 -8.00 -0.31
C VAL A 219 30.82 -8.53 0.34
N ASP A 220 30.86 -9.80 0.72
CA ASP A 220 32.15 -10.45 0.96
C ASP A 220 32.98 -10.29 -0.32
N GLU A 221 33.95 -9.39 -0.30
CA GLU A 221 35.02 -9.36 -1.30
C GLU A 221 35.91 -10.59 -1.06
N GLY A 222 35.39 -11.77 -1.38
CA GLY A 222 36.04 -13.04 -1.08
C GLY A 222 35.19 -14.26 -1.33
N SER A 223 34.77 -14.50 -2.58
CA SER A 223 34.39 -15.82 -3.11
C SER A 223 34.53 -15.87 -4.62
#